data_AF-A0A7V3IUT5-F1
#
_entry.id   AF-A0A7V3IUT5-F1
#
_cell.length_a   1.000
_cell.length_b   1.000
_cell.length_c   1.000
_cell.angle_alpha   90.00
_cell.angle_beta   90.00
_cell.angle_gamma   90.00
#
_symmetry.space_group_name_H-M   'P 1'
#
loop_
_entity.id
_entity.type
_entity.pdbx_description
1 polymer ?
#
loop_
_entity_poly.entity_id
_entity_poly.type
_entity_poly.pdbx_seq_one_letter_code
_entity_poly.pdbx_strand_id
1 'polypeptide(L)'
;MRINHALQKLADSLQGELFYDDLHRHIYATDASVYRMLPDAVAYPKNPDDIQKLIAYAHEHQTHLIPRTAGTSLAGQVVGKGIIVDVSKYMTNIID
;
A
#
# COMPACT_ATOMS: atom_id res chain seq x y z
N MET A 1 2.97 21.96 4.53
CA MET A 1 2.77 20.50 4.69
C MET A 1 1.35 20.27 5.20
N ARG A 2 0.40 19.96 4.32
CA ARG A 2 -0.92 19.49 4.74
C ARG A 2 -0.72 18.04 5.20
N ILE A 3 -0.66 17.82 6.51
CA ILE A 3 -0.72 16.45 7.04
C ILE A 3 -2.05 15.86 6.55
N ASN A 4 -1.96 14.74 5.84
CA ASN A 4 -3.04 14.00 5.22
C ASN A 4 -4.00 13.46 6.31
N HIS A 5 -4.91 14.30 6.80
CA HIS A 5 -5.87 13.89 7.82
C HIS A 5 -6.66 12.63 7.41
N ALA A 6 -6.97 12.49 6.12
CA ALA A 6 -7.61 11.29 5.57
C ALA A 6 -6.75 10.03 5.73
N LEU A 7 -5.44 10.09 5.41
CA LEU A 7 -4.54 8.95 5.61
C LEU A 7 -4.31 8.67 7.10
N GLN A 8 -4.26 9.70 7.96
CA GLN A 8 -4.16 9.46 9.40
C GLN A 8 -5.40 8.72 9.93
N LYS A 9 -6.61 9.15 9.55
CA LYS A 9 -7.84 8.45 9.93
C LYS A 9 -7.87 7.01 9.41
N LEU A 10 -7.40 6.80 8.18
CA LEU A 10 -7.27 5.47 7.62
C LEU A 10 -6.29 4.64 8.46
N ALA A 11 -5.10 5.15 8.76
CA ALA A 11 -4.10 4.49 9.59
C ALA A 11 -4.68 4.07 10.96
N ASP A 12 -5.39 4.98 11.63
CA ASP A 12 -6.02 4.72 12.94
C ASP A 12 -7.12 3.65 12.88
N SER A 13 -7.69 3.39 11.69
CA SER A 13 -8.75 2.39 11.49
C SER A 13 -8.24 0.98 11.14
N LEU A 14 -6.98 0.84 10.73
CA LEU A 14 -6.38 -0.43 10.34
C LEU A 14 -5.80 -1.15 11.56
N GLN A 15 -5.82 -2.48 11.54
CA GLN A 15 -5.03 -3.29 12.49
C GLN A 15 -3.58 -3.47 12.04
N GLY A 16 -3.35 -3.37 10.74
CA GLY A 16 -2.03 -3.28 10.12
C GLY A 16 -1.43 -1.89 10.21
N GLU A 17 -0.45 -1.64 9.35
CA GLU A 17 0.30 -0.37 9.34
C GLU A 17 0.04 0.40 8.05
N LEU A 18 0.06 1.73 8.13
CA LEU A 18 0.02 2.62 6.97
C LEU A 18 1.12 3.67 7.10
N PHE A 19 2.03 3.66 6.14
CA PHE A 19 3.15 4.59 6.05
C PHE A 19 2.94 5.57 4.91
N TYR A 20 3.14 6.85 5.20
CA TYR A 20 3.05 7.93 4.21
C TYR A 20 4.23 8.92 4.36
N ASP A 21 5.28 8.50 5.06
CA ASP A 21 6.57 9.19 5.14
C ASP A 21 7.41 8.96 3.89
N ASP A 22 8.42 9.80 3.70
CA ASP A 22 9.26 9.75 2.52
C ASP A 22 10.11 8.47 2.44
N LEU A 23 10.54 7.88 3.57
CA LEU A 23 11.37 6.68 3.55
C LEU A 23 10.62 5.51 2.89
N HIS A 24 9.42 5.20 3.37
CA HIS A 24 8.62 4.10 2.83
C HIS A 24 8.22 4.36 1.36
N ARG A 25 7.83 5.60 1.04
CA ARG A 25 7.47 5.96 -0.34
C ARG A 25 8.65 5.75 -1.30
N HIS A 26 9.88 6.07 -0.90
CA HIS A 26 11.05 5.84 -1.73
C HIS A 26 11.43 4.36 -1.86
N ILE A 27 11.31 3.56 -0.79
CA ILE A 27 11.54 2.11 -0.85
C ILE A 27 10.62 1.43 -1.88
N TYR A 28 9.35 1.87 -1.94
CA TYR A 28 8.34 1.33 -2.85
C TYR A 28 8.21 2.10 -4.17
N ALA A 29 9.08 3.09 -4.42
CA ALA A 29 9.07 3.85 -5.67
C ALA A 29 9.52 3.02 -6.88
N THR A 30 10.12 1.85 -6.64
CA THR A 30 10.67 0.95 -7.65
C THR A 30 10.33 -0.50 -7.30
N ASP A 31 10.45 -1.36 -8.28
CA ASP A 31 10.52 -2.81 -8.13
C ASP A 31 11.79 -3.32 -8.83
N ALA A 32 11.81 -4.58 -9.26
CA ALA A 32 12.93 -5.16 -10.02
C ALA A 32 13.00 -4.68 -11.49
N SER A 33 12.08 -3.81 -11.92
CA SER A 33 12.06 -3.20 -13.26
C SER A 33 12.80 -1.86 -13.31
N VAL A 34 12.77 -1.21 -14.48
CA VAL A 34 13.29 0.15 -14.70
C VAL A 34 12.28 1.26 -14.36
N TYR A 35 11.03 0.90 -14.05
CA TYR A 35 9.98 1.87 -13.78
C TYR A 35 10.12 2.46 -12.37
N ARG A 36 9.91 3.78 -12.27
CA ARG A 36 9.93 4.48 -10.99
C ARG A 36 8.75 5.44 -10.87
N MET A 37 8.00 5.32 -9.77
CA MET A 37 6.92 6.24 -9.42
C MET A 37 6.72 6.24 -7.91
N LEU A 38 6.70 7.42 -7.28
CA LEU A 38 6.42 7.54 -5.85
C LEU A 38 4.94 7.23 -5.58
N PRO A 39 4.62 6.28 -4.68
CA PRO A 39 3.27 6.11 -4.20
C PRO A 39 2.89 7.24 -3.24
N ASP A 40 1.59 7.35 -2.98
CA ASP A 40 1.02 8.28 -1.99
C ASP A 40 1.18 7.72 -0.56
N ALA A 41 1.05 6.39 -0.41
CA ALA A 41 1.26 5.67 0.85
C ALA A 41 1.59 4.18 0.62
N VAL A 42 2.01 3.49 1.67
CA VAL A 42 2.29 2.05 1.70
C VAL A 42 1.56 1.44 2.90
N ALA A 43 0.72 0.44 2.65
CA ALA A 43 -0.04 -0.28 3.66
C ALA A 43 0.49 -1.71 3.81
N TYR A 44 0.62 -2.15 5.06
CA TYR A 44 0.82 -3.55 5.44
C TYR A 44 -0.43 -4.06 6.15
N PRO A 45 -1.46 -4.51 5.42
CA PRO A 45 -2.70 -5.02 6.01
C PRO A 45 -2.44 -6.31 6.78
N LYS A 46 -3.07 -6.45 7.95
CA LYS A 46 -2.88 -7.60 8.83
C LYS A 46 -3.91 -8.69 8.62
N ASN A 47 -5.09 -8.34 8.10
CA ASN A 47 -6.23 -9.24 7.94
C ASN A 47 -7.14 -8.78 6.78
N PRO A 48 -8.14 -9.59 6.37
CA PRO A 48 -9.05 -9.22 5.29
C PRO A 48 -9.90 -7.95 5.54
N ASP A 49 -10.17 -7.60 6.80
CA ASP A 49 -10.92 -6.38 7.16
C ASP A 49 -10.10 -5.11 6.83
N ASP A 50 -8.78 -5.14 7.03
CA ASP A 50 -7.89 -4.05 6.59
C ASP A 50 -7.95 -3.84 5.07
N ILE A 51 -8.02 -4.93 4.28
CA ILE A 51 -8.16 -4.84 2.81
C ILE A 51 -9.50 -4.21 2.43
N GLN A 52 -10.59 -4.58 3.10
CA GLN A 52 -11.91 -4.00 2.84
C GLN A 52 -11.93 -2.49 3.14
N LYS A 53 -11.32 -2.07 4.25
CA LYS A 53 -11.17 -0.65 4.61
C LYS A 53 -10.34 0.11 3.57
N LEU A 54 -9.25 -0.46 3.08
CA LEU A 54 -8.44 0.12 2.01
C LEU A 54 -9.23 0.28 0.72
N ILE A 55 -10.05 -0.71 0.33
CA ILE A 55 -10.91 -0.63 -0.87
C ILE A 55 -11.98 0.46 -0.69
N ALA A 56 -12.62 0.52 0.47
CA ALA A 56 -13.62 1.55 0.77
C ALA A 56 -13.01 2.95 0.70
N TYR A 57 -11.83 3.15 1.30
CA TYR A 57 -11.08 4.39 1.23
C TYR A 57 -10.71 4.76 -0.21
N ALA A 58 -10.21 3.79 -1.00
CA ALA A 58 -9.84 3.99 -2.39
C ALA A 58 -11.04 4.47 -3.24
N HIS A 59 -12.21 3.86 -3.01
CA HIS A 59 -13.45 4.26 -3.63
C HIS A 59 -13.90 5.67 -3.20
N GLU A 60 -13.91 5.98 -1.91
CA GLU A 60 -14.33 7.29 -1.40
C GLU A 60 -13.40 8.42 -1.89
N HIS A 61 -12.09 8.19 -1.86
CA HIS A 61 -11.08 9.21 -2.17
C HIS A 61 -10.59 9.18 -3.62
N GLN A 62 -11.15 8.32 -4.46
CA GLN A 62 -10.78 8.17 -5.87
C GLN A 62 -9.26 7.95 -6.05
N THR A 63 -8.68 7.10 -5.19
CA THR A 63 -7.27 6.72 -5.26
C THR A 63 -7.13 5.26 -5.71
N HIS A 64 -5.95 4.91 -6.23
CA HIS A 64 -5.66 3.56 -6.70
C HIS A 64 -5.06 2.72 -5.57
N LEU A 65 -5.40 1.43 -5.54
CA LEU A 65 -4.66 0.43 -4.77
C LEU A 65 -3.75 -0.35 -5.71
N ILE A 66 -2.51 -0.59 -5.28
CA ILE A 66 -1.51 -1.33 -6.04
C ILE A 66 -1.12 -2.55 -5.21
N PRO A 67 -1.71 -3.73 -5.48
CA PRO A 67 -1.39 -4.95 -4.75
C PRO A 67 0.06 -5.35 -4.95
N ARG A 68 0.75 -5.67 -3.86
CA ARG A 68 2.15 -6.10 -3.87
C ARG A 68 2.36 -7.30 -2.97
N THR A 69 3.13 -8.26 -3.46
CA THR A 69 3.63 -9.42 -2.70
C THR A 69 5.16 -9.33 -2.68
N ALA A 70 5.89 -10.32 -3.18
CA ALA A 70 7.35 -10.30 -3.24
C ALA A 70 7.92 -9.15 -4.12
N GLY A 71 7.13 -8.58 -5.03
CA GLY A 71 7.55 -7.45 -5.86
C GLY A 71 8.67 -7.79 -6.85
N THR A 72 8.76 -9.05 -7.27
CA THR A 72 9.81 -9.58 -8.16
C THR A 72 9.48 -9.46 -9.65
N SER A 73 8.35 -8.84 -9.99
CA SER A 73 8.00 -8.58 -11.38
C SER A 73 8.99 -7.61 -12.04
N LEU A 74 9.24 -7.82 -13.33
CA LEU A 74 10.10 -6.97 -14.15
C LEU A 74 9.30 -5.99 -15.03
N ALA A 75 7.97 -6.03 -14.95
CA ALA A 75 7.08 -5.26 -15.81
C ALA A 75 6.49 -3.99 -15.14
N GLY A 76 6.91 -3.65 -13.92
CA GLY A 76 6.44 -2.44 -13.21
C GLY A 76 5.04 -2.53 -12.62
N GLN A 77 4.49 -3.74 -12.49
CA GLN A 77 3.10 -3.97 -12.06
C GLN A 77 2.81 -3.50 -10.64
N VAL A 78 3.85 -3.37 -9.81
CA VAL A 78 3.74 -3.00 -8.39
C VAL A 78 4.32 -1.61 -8.10
N VAL A 79 4.46 -0.77 -9.13
CA VAL A 79 4.95 0.60 -9.05
C VAL A 79 3.90 1.53 -9.63
N GLY A 80 3.53 2.58 -8.89
CA GLY A 80 2.52 3.51 -9.36
C GLY A 80 2.10 4.56 -8.34
N LYS A 81 1.24 5.49 -8.78
CA LYS A 81 0.65 6.53 -7.94
C LYS A 81 -0.64 6.00 -7.30
N GLY A 82 -0.64 5.95 -5.98
CA GLY A 82 -1.73 5.43 -5.16
C GLY A 82 -1.21 4.84 -3.86
N ILE A 83 -1.96 3.93 -3.25
CA ILE A 83 -1.56 3.21 -2.05
C ILE A 83 -1.05 1.83 -2.44
N ILE A 84 0.21 1.56 -2.14
CA ILE A 84 0.77 0.21 -2.25
C ILE A 84 0.16 -0.64 -1.14
N VAL A 85 -0.35 -1.83 -1.46
CA VAL A 85 -0.92 -2.77 -0.49
C VAL A 85 -0.03 -4.00 -0.46
N ASP A 86 0.92 -4.02 0.47
CA ASP A 86 1.91 -5.09 0.60
C ASP A 86 1.47 -6.15 1.61
N VAL A 87 1.00 -7.27 1.08
CA VAL A 87 0.49 -8.40 1.89
C VAL A 87 1.59 -9.35 2.35
N SER A 88 2.84 -9.16 1.90
CA SER A 88 3.95 -10.10 2.16
C SER A 88 4.41 -10.16 3.62
N LYS A 89 4.04 -9.16 4.44
CA LYS A 89 4.45 -9.08 5.85
C LYS A 89 3.59 -9.95 6.79
N TYR A 90 2.26 -9.87 6.65
CA TYR A 90 1.34 -10.47 7.63
C TYR A 90 0.43 -11.57 7.06
N MET A 91 0.18 -11.58 5.75
CA MET A 91 -0.75 -12.54 5.12
C MET A 91 0.00 -13.71 4.48
N THR A 92 0.77 -14.44 5.27
CA THR A 92 1.69 -15.50 4.79
C THR A 92 1.30 -16.92 5.22
N ASN A 93 0.15 -17.08 5.86
CA ASN A 93 -0.32 -18.38 6.34
C ASN A 93 -0.68 -19.30 5.16
N ILE A 94 -0.28 -20.57 5.29
CA ILE A 94 -0.79 -21.65 4.44
C ILE A 94 -2.15 -22.06 5.01
N ILE A 95 -3.17 -22.11 4.15
CA ILE A 95 -4.53 -22.53 4.49
C ILE A 95 -4.80 -23.90 3.84
N ASP A 96 -5.50 -24.77 4.55
CA ASP A 96 -5.81 -26.15 4.14
C ASP A 96 -7.14 -26.26 3.38
#